data_AF-A0A520K8A8-F1
#
_entry.id   AF-A0A520K8A8-F1
#
_cell.length_a   1.000
_cell.length_b   1.000
_cell.length_c   1.000
_cell.angle_alpha   90.00
_cell.angle_beta   90.00
_cell.angle_gamma   90.00
#
_symmetry.space_group_name_H-M   'P 1'
#
loop_
_entity.id
_entity.type
_entity.pdbx_description
1 polymer ?
#
loop_
_entity_poly.entity_id
_entity_poly.type
_entity_poly.pdbx_seq_one_letter_code
_entity_poly.pdbx_strand_id
1 'polypeptide(L)'
;MRKIGMAVVLLVIALAELPAGVQAQDDDGLVAEWRFDEGSGSVLVDSSGNGNDGVIYGATWVEGKCEGALRFDGVDDYVDCGSDASLEFGTSTFTIETWVKTTDTTTDGWKGIVGRWDDSNGYWLQYAPSTGAWAFGWHGSTFLNPTKRIGDGNWHHVVSKRVGLTSAELYIDGAFIGSRTDLPRTSSDTIDPLSMGRLSSGYGRYFKGIIDEVLIYNRALTAEEIKQHYEGRQTALSLTKSAAPHSIKQGQTTTVTLTVKNTGTTEITDIEVSDTIPSDLTFVSGETSKTYASLKSKDSREFQYVLQPSDAGTTRPNQRLSLSW
;
A
#
# COMPACT_ATOMS: atom_id res chain seq x y z
N MET A 1 -20.52 24.08 9.38
CA MET A 1 -19.50 23.07 9.71
C MET A 1 -19.70 21.91 8.75
N ARG A 2 -18.85 21.77 7.72
CA ARG A 2 -18.96 20.70 6.74
C ARG A 2 -18.26 19.46 7.30
N LYS A 3 -19.05 18.44 7.66
CA LYS A 3 -18.58 17.06 7.82
C LYS A 3 -18.27 16.54 6.42
N ILE A 4 -17.00 16.32 6.08
CA ILE A 4 -16.60 15.64 4.84
C ILE A 4 -15.37 14.79 5.16
N GLY A 5 -15.50 13.50 4.88
CA GLY A 5 -14.54 12.43 5.13
C GLY A 5 -15.30 11.10 5.19
N MET A 6 -16.06 10.79 4.13
CA MET A 6 -16.77 9.53 3.94
C MET A 6 -15.74 8.42 3.77
N ALA A 7 -15.75 7.43 4.67
CA ALA A 7 -15.35 6.07 4.37
C ALA A 7 -16.50 5.17 4.80
N VAL A 8 -17.51 5.00 3.94
CA VAL A 8 -18.47 3.91 4.12
C VAL A 8 -17.70 2.65 3.73
N VAL A 9 -17.13 1.97 4.71
CA VAL A 9 -16.53 0.65 4.47
C VAL A 9 -17.65 -0.37 4.65
N LEU A 10 -18.23 -0.78 3.52
CA LEU A 10 -19.17 -1.89 3.47
C LEU A 10 -18.38 -3.17 3.24
N LEU A 11 -18.30 -4.03 4.26
CA LEU A 11 -17.83 -5.41 4.07
C LEU A 11 -19.05 -6.33 3.96
N VAL A 12 -19.22 -6.93 2.78
CA VAL A 12 -20.19 -8.00 2.52
C VAL A 12 -19.43 -9.31 2.44
N ILE A 13 -19.67 -10.23 3.37
CA ILE A 13 -19.06 -11.56 3.36
C ILE A 13 -20.10 -12.61 2.96
N ALA A 14 -19.72 -13.49 2.03
CA ALA A 14 -20.41 -14.74 1.76
C ALA A 14 -19.68 -15.89 2.48
N LEU A 15 -20.41 -16.87 3.01
CA LEU A 15 -19.91 -17.93 3.89
C LEU A 15 -18.93 -18.94 3.23
N ALA A 16 -18.52 -18.73 1.98
CA ALA A 16 -17.79 -19.73 1.20
C ALA A 16 -16.29 -19.46 1.01
N GLU A 17 -15.78 -18.25 1.21
CA GLU A 17 -14.37 -17.96 0.96
C GLU A 17 -13.92 -16.78 1.83
N LEU A 18 -13.19 -17.01 2.94
CA LEU A 18 -12.11 -16.11 3.36
C LEU A 18 -11.04 -16.89 4.15
N PRO A 19 -9.77 -16.91 3.72
CA PRO A 19 -8.69 -17.22 4.65
C PRO A 19 -8.68 -16.21 5.81
N ALA A 20 -8.22 -16.65 6.99
CA ALA A 20 -8.14 -15.80 8.17
C ALA A 20 -7.33 -14.51 7.88
N GLY A 21 -7.95 -13.34 8.09
CA GLY A 21 -7.24 -12.05 8.13
C GLY A 21 -7.41 -11.12 6.93
N VAL A 22 -8.60 -10.99 6.34
CA VAL A 22 -8.84 -9.92 5.36
C VAL A 22 -8.64 -8.56 6.02
N GLN A 23 -7.59 -7.87 5.58
CA GLN A 23 -7.38 -6.46 5.84
C GLN A 23 -7.96 -5.68 4.66
N ALA A 24 -8.86 -4.74 4.92
CA ALA A 24 -9.12 -3.66 3.97
C ALA A 24 -7.99 -2.64 4.16
N GLN A 25 -6.86 -2.86 3.48
CA GLN A 25 -5.85 -1.84 3.24
C GLN A 25 -6.31 -1.03 2.01
N ASP A 26 -5.91 0.25 1.90
CA ASP A 26 -6.23 1.10 0.75
C ASP A 26 -5.41 0.65 -0.48
N ASP A 27 -5.70 -0.56 -0.96
CA ASP A 27 -5.02 -1.22 -2.08
C ASP A 27 -5.59 -0.74 -3.43
N ASP A 28 -6.47 0.28 -3.43
CA ASP A 28 -7.02 0.83 -4.66
C ASP A 28 -5.88 1.33 -5.54
N GLY A 29 -5.70 0.67 -6.67
CA GLY A 29 -4.64 0.97 -7.61
C GLY A 29 -3.22 0.70 -7.11
N LEU A 30 -3.00 -0.06 -6.04
CA LEU A 30 -1.65 -0.46 -5.60
C LEU A 30 -1.01 -1.41 -6.64
N VAL A 31 0.19 -1.07 -7.08
CA VAL A 31 0.95 -1.80 -8.11
C VAL A 31 2.16 -2.50 -7.51
N ALA A 32 2.82 -1.87 -6.55
CA ALA A 32 3.95 -2.47 -5.85
C ALA A 32 4.06 -1.88 -4.44
N GLU A 33 4.43 -2.70 -3.46
CA GLU A 33 4.67 -2.29 -2.08
C GLU A 33 5.88 -3.04 -1.53
N TRP A 34 6.96 -2.34 -1.21
CA TRP A 34 8.09 -2.90 -0.48
C TRP A 34 8.17 -2.23 0.89
N ARG A 35 8.00 -3.03 1.95
CA ARG A 35 7.95 -2.57 3.35
C ARG A 35 9.30 -2.55 4.05
N PHE A 36 10.29 -3.27 3.50
CA PHE A 36 11.64 -3.35 4.06
C PHE A 36 11.71 -3.98 5.47
N ASP A 37 10.77 -4.86 5.80
CA ASP A 37 10.65 -5.48 7.13
C ASP A 37 11.30 -6.88 7.23
N GLU A 38 11.84 -7.42 6.13
CA GLU A 38 12.47 -8.75 6.13
C GLU A 38 13.73 -8.81 7.00
N GLY A 39 14.43 -7.67 7.14
CA GLY A 39 15.54 -7.46 8.06
C GLY A 39 16.82 -8.26 7.77
N SER A 40 16.83 -9.12 6.74
CA SER A 40 17.98 -9.92 6.33
C SER A 40 17.80 -10.52 4.94
N GLY A 41 18.90 -11.06 4.39
CA GLY A 41 18.88 -11.69 3.06
C GLY A 41 19.08 -10.70 1.92
N SER A 42 18.88 -11.18 0.69
CA SER A 42 19.14 -10.44 -0.55
C SER A 42 17.88 -10.20 -1.39
N VAL A 43 16.70 -10.43 -0.82
CA VAL A 43 15.40 -10.25 -1.48
C VAL A 43 14.56 -9.29 -0.66
N LEU A 44 13.94 -8.34 -1.34
CA LEU A 44 12.98 -7.38 -0.81
C LEU A 44 11.61 -7.71 -1.43
N VAL A 45 10.63 -8.14 -0.62
CA VAL A 45 9.39 -8.73 -1.15
C VAL A 45 8.39 -7.66 -1.55
N ASP A 46 7.76 -7.83 -2.72
CA ASP A 46 6.62 -7.04 -3.15
C ASP A 46 5.33 -7.56 -2.50
N SER A 47 4.83 -6.83 -1.50
CA SER A 47 3.63 -7.14 -0.73
C SER A 47 2.32 -6.87 -1.49
N SER A 48 2.38 -6.24 -2.67
CA SER A 48 1.18 -5.97 -3.49
C SER A 48 0.59 -7.22 -4.15
N GLY A 49 1.36 -8.31 -4.23
CA GLY A 49 0.97 -9.54 -4.91
C GLY A 49 1.22 -9.55 -6.42
N ASN A 50 1.80 -8.50 -7.00
CA ASN A 50 2.14 -8.44 -8.43
C ASN A 50 3.51 -9.05 -8.77
N GLY A 51 4.29 -9.48 -7.76
CA GLY A 51 5.52 -10.23 -7.96
C GLY A 51 6.72 -9.40 -8.41
N ASN A 52 6.74 -8.10 -8.09
CA ASN A 52 7.88 -7.21 -8.36
C ASN A 52 8.99 -7.34 -7.30
N ASP A 53 9.30 -8.56 -6.84
CA ASP A 53 10.30 -8.76 -5.79
C ASP A 53 11.66 -8.14 -6.20
N GLY A 54 12.28 -7.43 -5.26
CA GLY A 54 13.55 -6.76 -5.43
C GLY A 54 14.74 -7.68 -5.09
N VAL A 55 15.79 -7.66 -5.90
CA VAL A 55 17.09 -8.26 -5.58
C VAL A 55 18.03 -7.18 -5.07
N ILE A 56 18.60 -7.38 -3.89
CA ILE A 56 19.46 -6.41 -3.20
C ILE A 56 20.91 -6.61 -3.62
N TYR A 57 21.56 -5.55 -4.07
CA TYR A 57 22.98 -5.49 -4.42
C TYR A 57 23.68 -4.48 -3.51
N GLY A 58 24.56 -4.97 -2.63
CA GLY A 58 25.43 -4.15 -1.76
C GLY A 58 24.75 -3.49 -0.56
N ALA A 59 23.51 -2.99 -0.72
CA ALA A 59 22.76 -2.31 0.34
C ALA A 59 22.56 -3.20 1.58
N THR A 60 22.52 -2.58 2.76
CA THR A 60 22.49 -3.28 4.06
C THR A 60 21.26 -2.95 4.87
N TRP A 61 20.72 -3.95 5.57
CA TRP A 61 19.57 -3.80 6.46
C TRP A 61 19.91 -2.95 7.69
N VAL A 62 19.03 -2.01 8.02
CA VAL A 62 19.11 -1.12 9.19
C VAL A 62 17.71 -0.90 9.78
N GLU A 63 17.64 -0.29 10.97
CA GLU A 63 16.36 0.18 11.53
C GLU A 63 15.80 1.33 10.68
N GLY A 64 14.53 1.19 10.31
CA GLY A 64 13.84 2.05 9.36
C GLY A 64 13.00 3.17 9.96
N LYS A 65 12.15 3.72 9.11
CA LYS A 65 11.02 4.57 9.51
C LYS A 65 9.89 3.70 10.05
N CYS A 66 9.65 2.56 9.42
CA CYS A 66 8.72 1.50 9.81
C CYS A 66 9.52 0.22 9.98
N GLU A 67 9.81 -0.18 11.22
CA GLU A 67 10.62 -1.38 11.55
C GLU A 67 11.99 -1.45 10.83
N GLY A 68 12.08 -2.00 9.62
CA GLY A 68 13.30 -2.16 8.83
C GLY A 68 13.48 -1.15 7.69
N ALA A 69 14.68 -1.09 7.12
CA ALA A 69 15.00 -0.27 5.94
C ALA A 69 16.30 -0.76 5.28
N LEU A 70 16.61 -0.24 4.08
CA LEU A 70 17.90 -0.46 3.42
C LEU A 70 18.75 0.81 3.41
N ARG A 71 20.02 0.65 3.79
CA ARG A 71 21.06 1.68 3.71
C ARG A 71 21.92 1.47 2.46
N PHE A 72 22.08 2.56 1.71
CA PHE A 72 22.86 2.68 0.49
C PHE A 72 24.06 3.59 0.72
N ASP A 73 25.23 3.21 0.21
CA ASP A 73 26.51 3.88 0.45
C ASP A 73 26.85 5.02 -0.53
N GLY A 74 26.14 5.06 -1.68
CA GLY A 74 26.32 6.03 -2.75
C GLY A 74 27.39 5.67 -3.78
N VAL A 75 27.86 4.42 -3.82
CA VAL A 75 28.92 3.95 -4.72
C VAL A 75 28.42 2.92 -5.72
N ASP A 76 27.85 1.81 -5.26
CA ASP A 76 27.37 0.72 -6.11
C ASP A 76 26.14 -0.02 -5.57
N ASP A 77 25.55 0.46 -4.46
CA ASP A 77 24.38 -0.14 -3.83
C ASP A 77 23.07 0.14 -4.58
N TYR A 78 22.24 -0.87 -4.80
CA TYR A 78 20.89 -0.72 -5.36
C TYR A 78 20.00 -1.95 -5.11
N VAL A 79 18.70 -1.77 -5.36
CA VAL A 79 17.73 -2.88 -5.50
C VAL A 79 17.24 -2.94 -6.93
N ASP A 80 17.22 -4.13 -7.54
CA ASP A 80 16.64 -4.40 -8.86
C ASP A 80 15.29 -5.08 -8.69
N CYS A 81 14.21 -4.40 -9.08
CA CYS A 81 12.83 -4.88 -8.89
C CYS A 81 12.24 -5.48 -10.17
N GLY A 82 13.08 -5.74 -11.18
CA GLY A 82 12.66 -6.26 -12.46
C GLY A 82 11.92 -5.23 -13.32
N SER A 83 11.35 -5.73 -14.43
CA SER A 83 10.81 -4.93 -15.52
C SER A 83 9.39 -5.38 -15.90
N ASP A 84 8.58 -5.78 -14.93
CA ASP A 84 7.24 -6.29 -15.20
C ASP A 84 6.36 -5.23 -15.90
N ALA A 85 5.40 -5.70 -16.69
CA ALA A 85 4.44 -4.85 -17.39
C ALA A 85 3.52 -4.09 -16.42
N SER A 86 3.33 -4.56 -15.18
CA SER A 86 2.59 -3.81 -14.14
C SER A 86 3.24 -2.46 -13.83
N LEU A 87 4.54 -2.31 -14.07
CA LEU A 87 5.32 -1.09 -13.87
C LEU A 87 5.37 -0.19 -15.11
N GLU A 88 4.63 -0.51 -16.19
CA GLU A 88 4.51 0.26 -17.42
C GLU A 88 3.22 1.12 -17.38
N PHE A 89 3.39 2.44 -17.28
CA PHE A 89 2.27 3.38 -17.13
C PHE A 89 1.94 4.15 -18.41
N GLY A 90 2.77 4.11 -19.44
CA GLY A 90 2.58 4.84 -20.68
C GLY A 90 2.34 6.33 -20.46
N THR A 91 1.17 6.82 -20.87
CA THR A 91 0.74 8.22 -20.63
C THR A 91 -0.27 8.35 -19.48
N SER A 92 -0.49 7.26 -18.74
CA SER A 92 -1.49 7.17 -17.69
C SER A 92 -1.03 7.85 -16.40
N THR A 93 -1.94 7.87 -15.44
CA THR A 93 -1.72 8.37 -14.10
C THR A 93 -0.93 7.34 -13.29
N PHE A 94 -0.03 7.81 -12.43
CA PHE A 94 0.63 6.97 -11.41
C PHE A 94 1.19 7.82 -10.26
N THR A 95 1.47 7.19 -9.12
CA THR A 95 2.11 7.79 -7.95
C THR A 95 3.26 6.91 -7.47
N ILE A 96 4.37 7.51 -7.06
CA ILE A 96 5.49 6.88 -6.34
C ILE A 96 5.61 7.57 -4.99
N GLU A 97 5.68 6.79 -3.93
CA GLU A 97 5.75 7.24 -2.55
C GLU A 97 6.87 6.49 -1.83
N THR A 98 7.66 7.20 -1.02
CA THR A 98 8.76 6.60 -0.24
C THR A 98 9.20 7.46 0.92
N TRP A 99 9.75 6.83 1.96
CA TRP A 99 10.53 7.50 2.99
C TRP A 99 12.02 7.46 2.67
N VAL A 100 12.69 8.61 2.83
CA VAL A 100 14.14 8.73 2.64
C VAL A 100 14.79 9.47 3.79
N LYS A 101 16.02 9.08 4.12
CA LYS A 101 16.86 9.76 5.11
C LYS A 101 18.28 9.85 4.60
N THR A 102 18.87 11.04 4.61
CA THR A 102 20.24 11.22 4.15
C THR A 102 20.94 12.36 4.89
N THR A 103 22.26 12.24 5.01
CA THR A 103 23.16 13.33 5.42
C THR A 103 24.08 13.71 4.26
N ASP A 104 23.78 13.24 3.05
CA ASP A 104 24.56 13.57 1.86
C ASP A 104 24.38 15.06 1.54
N THR A 105 25.51 15.76 1.54
CA THR A 105 25.63 17.16 1.15
C THR A 105 26.69 17.32 0.04
N THR A 106 27.07 16.23 -0.61
CA THR A 106 28.08 16.24 -1.67
C THR A 106 27.63 17.12 -2.84
N THR A 107 28.61 17.64 -3.57
CA THR A 107 28.35 18.45 -4.77
C THR A 107 28.05 17.60 -6.01
N ASP A 108 28.07 16.28 -5.88
CA ASP A 108 28.03 15.33 -6.99
C ASP A 108 26.61 15.09 -7.50
N GLY A 109 26.24 15.82 -8.56
CA GLY A 109 25.18 15.45 -9.50
C GLY A 109 23.82 15.03 -8.90
N TRP A 110 23.07 14.26 -9.70
CA TRP A 110 21.78 13.69 -9.33
C TRP A 110 21.95 12.30 -8.72
N LYS A 111 21.12 11.96 -7.72
CA LYS A 111 21.08 10.67 -7.02
C LYS A 111 19.70 10.02 -7.24
N GLY A 112 19.68 8.76 -7.65
CA GLY A 112 18.49 7.96 -7.91
C GLY A 112 17.87 7.40 -6.66
N ILE A 113 16.61 7.72 -6.41
CA ILE A 113 15.87 7.20 -5.24
C ILE A 113 15.07 5.98 -5.67
N VAL A 114 14.11 6.16 -6.57
CA VAL A 114 13.32 5.09 -7.20
C VAL A 114 13.07 5.48 -8.65
N GLY A 115 13.20 4.54 -9.57
CA GLY A 115 12.81 4.77 -10.96
C GLY A 115 13.30 3.71 -11.94
N ARG A 116 12.70 3.76 -13.13
CA ARG A 116 13.14 2.99 -14.31
C ARG A 116 13.49 3.99 -15.41
N TRP A 117 14.72 3.96 -15.91
CA TRP A 117 15.15 4.95 -16.89
C TRP A 117 16.29 4.40 -17.75
N ASP A 118 16.06 4.34 -19.07
CA ASP A 118 17.02 3.83 -20.07
C ASP A 118 17.88 4.94 -20.72
N ASP A 119 18.05 6.06 -20.02
CA ASP A 119 18.59 7.35 -20.51
C ASP A 119 17.67 8.16 -21.43
N SER A 120 16.62 7.56 -21.98
CA SER A 120 15.68 8.24 -22.89
C SER A 120 14.24 8.20 -22.38
N ASN A 121 13.75 7.03 -22.03
CA ASN A 121 12.39 6.70 -21.64
C ASN A 121 12.34 6.15 -20.22
N GLY A 122 11.15 6.13 -19.64
CA GLY A 122 10.93 5.70 -18.26
C GLY A 122 10.36 6.81 -17.37
N TYR A 123 10.45 6.60 -16.07
CA TYR A 123 10.09 7.56 -15.02
C TYR A 123 11.04 7.45 -13.84
N TRP A 124 11.26 8.55 -13.13
CA TRP A 124 12.22 8.57 -12.04
C TRP A 124 11.94 9.63 -10.99
N LEU A 125 12.35 9.31 -9.76
CA LEU A 125 12.52 10.24 -8.66
C LEU A 125 14.01 10.37 -8.32
N GLN A 126 14.53 11.59 -8.35
CA GLN A 126 15.92 11.88 -8.01
C GLN A 126 16.07 13.12 -7.15
N TYR A 127 17.18 13.17 -6.43
CA TYR A 127 17.57 14.28 -5.58
C TYR A 127 19.00 14.72 -5.90
N ALA A 128 19.24 16.03 -5.92
CA ALA A 128 20.56 16.64 -6.06
C ALA A 128 20.98 17.24 -4.70
N PRO A 129 21.87 16.59 -3.93
CA PRO A 129 22.30 17.08 -2.61
C PRO A 129 22.91 18.48 -2.64
N SER A 130 23.61 18.80 -3.72
CA SER A 130 24.30 20.08 -3.93
C SER A 130 23.35 21.28 -3.89
N THR A 131 22.17 21.16 -4.49
CA THR A 131 21.18 22.24 -4.65
C THR A 131 19.95 22.05 -3.77
N GLY A 132 19.69 20.85 -3.27
CA GLY A 132 18.41 20.48 -2.68
C GLY A 132 17.31 20.30 -3.71
N ALA A 133 17.68 20.09 -4.98
CA ALA A 133 16.71 19.95 -6.05
C ALA A 133 16.17 18.53 -6.16
N TRP A 134 14.88 18.47 -6.40
CA TRP A 134 14.15 17.27 -6.73
C TRP A 134 13.86 17.24 -8.22
N ALA A 135 14.00 16.06 -8.81
CA ALA A 135 13.63 15.77 -10.18
C ALA A 135 12.62 14.63 -10.18
N PHE A 136 11.40 14.95 -10.59
CA PHE A 136 10.44 13.93 -11.01
C PHE A 136 10.39 13.94 -12.54
N GLY A 137 10.85 12.86 -13.16
CA GLY A 137 10.95 12.79 -14.61
C GLY A 137 10.15 11.66 -15.22
N TRP A 138 9.85 11.85 -16.50
CA TRP A 138 9.20 10.91 -17.37
C TRP A 138 9.68 11.20 -18.80
N HIS A 139 10.02 10.18 -19.58
CA HIS A 139 10.38 10.25 -21.00
C HIS A 139 10.97 11.60 -21.50
N GLY A 140 12.28 11.74 -21.38
CA GLY A 140 13.03 12.92 -21.81
C GLY A 140 12.62 14.25 -21.16
N SER A 141 11.69 14.23 -20.20
CA SER A 141 11.14 15.40 -19.51
C SER A 141 11.32 15.28 -18.01
N THR A 142 11.44 16.43 -17.34
CA THR A 142 11.61 16.48 -15.89
C THR A 142 10.91 17.70 -15.33
N PHE A 143 10.22 17.51 -14.21
CA PHE A 143 9.86 18.58 -13.30
C PHE A 143 10.97 18.75 -12.27
N LEU A 144 11.55 19.96 -12.22
CA LEU A 144 12.62 20.31 -11.29
C LEU A 144 12.09 21.26 -10.22
N ASN A 145 12.37 20.94 -8.95
CA ASN A 145 12.01 21.80 -7.83
C ASN A 145 13.15 21.93 -6.81
N PRO A 146 13.82 23.09 -6.71
CA PRO A 146 14.99 23.29 -5.85
C PRO A 146 14.68 23.73 -4.40
N THR A 147 13.43 23.61 -3.94
CA THR A 147 13.01 24.36 -2.74
C THR A 147 13.20 23.62 -1.40
N LYS A 148 13.51 22.33 -1.39
CA LYS A 148 13.56 21.52 -0.15
C LYS A 148 14.78 20.60 -0.08
N ARG A 149 15.74 20.96 0.77
CA ARG A 149 16.87 20.11 1.16
C ARG A 149 16.44 19.09 2.22
N ILE A 150 16.93 17.86 2.08
CA ILE A 150 16.67 16.74 2.99
C ILE A 150 17.97 16.11 3.56
N GLY A 151 19.12 16.74 3.31
CA GLY A 151 20.44 16.30 3.80
C GLY A 151 20.68 16.63 5.27
N ASP A 152 19.64 16.63 6.09
CA ASP A 152 19.67 17.03 7.51
C ASP A 152 19.72 15.83 8.46
N GLY A 153 19.71 14.60 7.92
CA GLY A 153 19.71 13.36 8.70
C GLY A 153 18.36 13.00 9.29
N ASN A 154 17.26 13.64 8.89
CA ASN A 154 15.90 13.27 9.29
C ASN A 154 15.20 12.44 8.21
N TRP A 155 14.14 11.73 8.62
CA TRP A 155 13.24 11.04 7.70
C TRP A 155 12.34 12.05 7.00
N HIS A 156 12.28 11.95 5.68
CA HIS A 156 11.40 12.74 4.82
C HIS A 156 10.52 11.82 3.98
N HIS A 157 9.24 12.12 3.97
CA HIS A 157 8.28 11.42 3.13
C HIS A 157 8.17 12.13 1.80
N VAL A 158 8.36 11.42 0.69
CA VAL A 158 8.42 12.01 -0.65
C VAL A 158 7.42 11.31 -1.55
N VAL A 159 6.57 12.11 -2.18
CA VAL A 159 5.58 11.61 -3.14
C VAL A 159 5.69 12.37 -4.44
N SER A 160 5.90 11.64 -5.53
CA SER A 160 5.79 12.15 -6.89
C SER A 160 4.63 11.49 -7.60
N LYS A 161 3.75 12.27 -8.22
CA LYS A 161 2.63 11.72 -8.99
C LYS A 161 2.47 12.40 -10.34
N ARG A 162 2.10 11.61 -11.34
CA ARG A 162 1.69 12.07 -12.67
C ARG A 162 0.19 11.88 -12.79
N VAL A 163 -0.54 12.94 -13.12
CA VAL A 163 -1.98 12.93 -13.39
C VAL A 163 -2.19 12.92 -14.89
N GLY A 164 -2.03 11.74 -15.50
CA GLY A 164 -2.04 11.53 -16.95
C GLY A 164 -1.14 12.52 -17.70
N LEU A 165 -1.76 13.40 -18.48
CA LEU A 165 -1.10 14.47 -19.24
C LEU A 165 -1.38 15.88 -18.68
N THR A 166 -2.00 15.96 -17.50
CA THR A 166 -2.45 17.22 -16.90
C THR A 166 -1.41 17.84 -15.98
N SER A 167 -0.85 17.05 -15.06
CA SER A 167 0.17 17.54 -14.13
C SER A 167 1.17 16.46 -13.72
N ALA A 168 2.36 16.90 -13.35
CA ALA A 168 3.34 16.16 -12.57
C ALA A 168 3.57 16.96 -11.29
N GLU A 169 3.43 16.32 -10.14
CA GLU A 169 3.36 16.98 -8.84
C GLU A 169 4.32 16.33 -7.85
N LEU A 170 4.88 17.15 -6.95
CA LEU A 170 5.78 16.70 -5.90
C LEU A 170 5.29 17.16 -4.53
N TYR A 171 5.32 16.25 -3.57
CA TYR A 171 5.02 16.49 -2.17
C TYR A 171 6.19 16.02 -1.31
N ILE A 172 6.49 16.77 -0.25
CA ILE A 172 7.48 16.40 0.75
C ILE A 172 6.89 16.67 2.12
N ASP A 173 7.01 15.70 3.03
CA ASP A 173 6.49 15.78 4.40
C ASP A 173 4.97 16.09 4.43
N GLY A 174 4.22 15.50 3.48
CA GLY A 174 2.79 15.73 3.30
C GLY A 174 2.40 17.08 2.70
N ALA A 175 3.36 17.98 2.44
CA ALA A 175 3.11 19.31 1.88
C ALA A 175 3.36 19.34 0.36
N PHE A 176 2.48 20.02 -0.38
CA PHE A 176 2.68 20.25 -1.82
C PHE A 176 3.86 21.21 -2.05
N ILE A 177 4.82 20.78 -2.86
CA ILE A 177 6.06 21.52 -3.12
C ILE A 177 6.05 22.19 -4.49
N GLY A 178 5.30 21.63 -5.45
CA GLY A 178 5.05 22.26 -6.74
C GLY A 178 4.58 21.29 -7.80
N SER A 179 4.27 21.83 -8.98
CA SER A 179 3.85 21.05 -10.13
C SER A 179 4.37 21.60 -11.45
N ARG A 180 4.32 20.74 -12.46
CA ARG A 180 4.50 21.05 -13.87
C ARG A 180 3.24 20.62 -14.63
N THR A 181 2.74 21.44 -15.54
CA THR A 181 1.49 21.18 -16.27
C THR A 181 1.64 21.08 -17.78
N ASP A 182 2.81 21.43 -18.32
CA ASP A 182 3.17 21.30 -19.73
C ASP A 182 3.76 19.92 -20.05
N LEU A 183 2.98 18.85 -19.86
CA LEU A 183 3.45 17.49 -20.12
C LEU A 183 3.37 17.14 -21.61
N PRO A 184 4.48 16.74 -22.26
CA PRO A 184 4.43 16.20 -23.61
C PRO A 184 3.72 14.83 -23.62
N ARG A 185 3.01 14.54 -24.72
CA ARG A 185 2.34 13.24 -24.98
C ARG A 185 3.36 12.14 -25.23
N THR A 186 4.02 11.71 -24.17
CA THR A 186 5.12 10.77 -24.22
C THR A 186 4.89 9.64 -23.22
N SER A 187 5.08 8.41 -23.70
CA SER A 187 4.99 7.20 -22.86
C SER A 187 6.17 7.17 -21.90
N SER A 188 5.95 6.84 -20.65
CA SER A 188 6.99 6.59 -19.65
C SER A 188 7.42 5.13 -19.56
N ASP A 189 7.18 4.34 -20.61
CA ASP A 189 7.56 2.92 -20.64
C ASP A 189 9.01 2.76 -21.08
N THR A 190 9.64 1.70 -20.58
CA THR A 190 11.00 1.30 -20.93
C THR A 190 11.15 -0.18 -20.60
N ILE A 191 12.08 -0.87 -21.25
CA ILE A 191 12.41 -2.27 -20.92
C ILE A 191 13.36 -2.38 -19.72
N ASP A 192 13.96 -1.27 -19.30
CA ASP A 192 14.87 -1.25 -18.16
C ASP A 192 14.12 -1.49 -16.84
N PRO A 193 14.79 -2.15 -15.88
CA PRO A 193 14.17 -2.49 -14.61
C PRO A 193 13.91 -1.25 -13.77
N LEU A 194 12.90 -1.35 -12.90
CA LEU A 194 12.75 -0.46 -11.76
C LEU A 194 13.90 -0.71 -10.80
N SER A 195 14.62 0.35 -10.45
CA SER A 195 15.67 0.31 -9.44
C SER A 195 15.36 1.22 -8.27
N MET A 196 15.83 0.83 -7.08
CA MET A 196 15.90 1.69 -5.89
C MET A 196 17.35 1.95 -5.52
N GLY A 197 17.65 3.14 -5.00
CA GLY A 197 19.01 3.54 -4.62
C GLY A 197 19.92 3.88 -5.80
N ARG A 198 19.42 3.81 -7.04
CA ARG A 198 20.07 4.31 -8.26
C ARG A 198 19.03 4.64 -9.33
N LEU A 199 19.49 5.16 -10.47
CA LEU A 199 18.77 4.91 -11.73
C LEU A 199 19.53 3.88 -12.55
N SER A 200 18.78 3.03 -13.25
CA SER A 200 19.28 1.87 -13.99
C SER A 200 20.23 2.22 -15.14
N SER A 201 20.26 3.47 -15.58
CA SER A 201 21.17 3.87 -16.65
C SER A 201 22.64 3.96 -16.25
N GLY A 202 23.53 3.84 -17.25
CA GLY A 202 24.98 3.70 -17.09
C GLY A 202 25.70 4.88 -16.40
N TYR A 203 24.97 5.92 -15.97
CA TYR A 203 25.51 7.06 -15.23
C TYR A 203 25.78 6.80 -13.73
N GLY A 204 25.34 5.67 -13.17
CA GLY A 204 25.69 5.30 -11.79
C GLY A 204 25.28 6.36 -10.77
N ARG A 205 24.02 6.82 -10.82
CA ARG A 205 23.47 7.83 -9.91
C ARG A 205 23.11 7.23 -8.55
N TYR A 206 24.08 6.62 -7.88
CA TYR A 206 23.88 5.89 -6.63
C TYR A 206 23.55 6.84 -5.48
N PHE A 207 22.48 6.53 -4.75
CA PHE A 207 22.03 7.29 -3.59
C PHE A 207 22.82 6.90 -2.35
N LYS A 208 23.16 7.90 -1.55
CA LYS A 208 23.77 7.71 -0.23
C LYS A 208 22.75 8.07 0.83
N GLY A 209 22.26 7.08 1.58
CA GLY A 209 21.23 7.31 2.58
C GLY A 209 20.50 6.03 2.93
N ILE A 210 19.28 6.19 3.45
CA ILE A 210 18.39 5.11 3.84
C ILE A 210 17.07 5.33 3.09
N ILE A 211 16.52 4.27 2.51
CA ILE A 211 15.22 4.24 1.84
C ILE A 211 14.35 3.23 2.57
N ASP A 212 13.07 3.56 2.72
CA ASP A 212 12.07 2.74 3.37
C ASP A 212 10.69 2.95 2.72
N GLU A 213 9.78 1.98 2.91
CA GLU A 213 8.36 2.02 2.55
C GLU A 213 8.14 2.56 1.13
N VAL A 214 8.53 1.80 0.11
CA VAL A 214 8.36 2.20 -1.30
C VAL A 214 7.02 1.66 -1.81
N LEU A 215 6.13 2.57 -2.22
CA LEU A 215 4.83 2.24 -2.79
C LEU A 215 4.67 2.86 -4.17
N ILE A 216 4.05 2.10 -5.08
CA ILE A 216 3.70 2.56 -6.42
C ILE A 216 2.21 2.30 -6.66
N TYR A 217 1.50 3.32 -7.14
CA TYR A 217 0.09 3.25 -7.48
C TYR A 217 -0.14 3.59 -8.96
N ASN A 218 -1.12 2.95 -9.62
CA ASN A 218 -1.61 3.29 -10.96
C ASN A 218 -2.68 4.40 -10.96
N ARG A 219 -2.83 5.10 -9.83
CA ARG A 219 -3.71 6.24 -9.64
C ARG A 219 -2.96 7.42 -9.01
N ALA A 220 -3.59 8.58 -9.03
CA ALA A 220 -3.08 9.77 -8.37
C ALA A 220 -3.59 9.76 -6.93
N LEU A 221 -2.69 9.70 -5.96
CA LEU A 221 -3.08 9.95 -4.57
C LEU A 221 -3.55 11.39 -4.43
N THR A 222 -4.62 11.59 -3.66
CA THR A 222 -5.12 12.88 -3.24
C THR A 222 -4.16 13.52 -2.23
N ALA A 223 -4.22 14.85 -2.10
CA ALA A 223 -3.38 15.54 -1.11
C ALA A 223 -3.69 15.11 0.34
N GLU A 224 -4.91 14.65 0.61
CA GLU A 224 -5.30 14.16 1.93
C GLU A 224 -4.73 12.76 2.20
N GLU A 225 -4.79 11.84 1.24
CA GLU A 225 -4.15 10.51 1.36
C GLU A 225 -2.64 10.66 1.61
N ILE A 226 -1.95 11.49 0.81
CA ILE A 226 -0.51 11.76 0.97
C ILE A 226 -0.18 12.31 2.37
N LYS A 227 -1.03 13.20 2.87
CA LYS A 227 -0.87 13.78 4.21
C LYS A 227 -1.10 12.72 5.30
N GLN A 228 -2.10 11.85 5.12
CA GLN A 228 -2.38 10.76 6.04
C GLN A 228 -1.21 9.76 6.08
N HIS A 229 -0.69 9.34 4.93
CA HIS A 229 0.48 8.47 4.84
C HIS A 229 1.70 9.08 5.55
N TYR A 230 1.99 10.36 5.30
CA TYR A 230 3.05 11.09 6.01
C TYR A 230 2.89 11.11 7.54
N GLU A 231 1.68 11.37 8.02
CA GLU A 231 1.36 11.44 9.45
C GLU A 231 1.32 10.04 10.11
N GLY A 232 1.59 8.97 9.36
CA GLY A 232 1.44 7.58 9.79
C GLY A 232 0.00 7.24 10.14
N ARG A 233 -0.96 7.91 9.49
CA ARG A 233 -2.41 7.74 9.62
C ARG A 233 -2.89 6.72 8.60
N GLN A 234 -2.87 5.45 8.98
CA GLN A 234 -3.37 4.36 8.16
C GLN A 234 -4.82 4.05 8.57
N THR A 235 -5.67 3.88 7.58
CA THR A 235 -7.00 3.30 7.76
C THR A 235 -6.89 1.82 7.42
N ALA A 236 -7.13 0.93 8.38
CA ALA A 236 -7.13 -0.50 8.12
C ALA A 236 -8.15 -1.19 9.03
N LEU A 237 -8.95 -2.08 8.44
CA LEU A 237 -9.91 -2.92 9.16
C LEU A 237 -9.57 -4.39 8.95
N SER A 238 -9.54 -5.17 10.02
CA SER A 238 -9.58 -6.63 9.94
C SER A 238 -10.95 -7.15 10.31
N LEU A 239 -11.47 -8.12 9.55
CA LEU A 239 -12.68 -8.85 9.90
C LEU A 239 -12.38 -10.32 10.11
N THR A 240 -12.76 -10.87 11.27
CA THR A 240 -12.66 -12.29 11.58
C THR A 240 -14.02 -12.88 11.86
N LYS A 241 -14.25 -14.11 11.41
CA LYS A 241 -15.49 -14.86 11.61
C LYS A 241 -15.18 -16.21 12.26
N SER A 242 -16.00 -16.62 13.22
CA SER A 242 -15.90 -17.92 13.87
C SER A 242 -17.29 -18.45 14.20
N ALA A 243 -17.43 -19.77 14.38
CA ALA A 243 -18.66 -20.31 14.95
C ALA A 243 -18.40 -21.43 15.95
N ALA A 244 -19.25 -21.50 16.97
CA ALA A 244 -19.16 -22.50 18.00
C ALA A 244 -20.56 -23.08 18.31
N PRO A 245 -20.74 -24.42 18.24
CA PRO A 245 -19.77 -25.41 17.76
C PRO A 245 -19.58 -25.38 16.23
N HIS A 246 -18.37 -25.74 15.77
CA HIS A 246 -17.98 -25.82 14.35
C HIS A 246 -18.70 -26.92 13.57
N SER A 247 -19.32 -27.86 14.27
CA SER A 247 -20.19 -28.86 13.65
C SER A 247 -21.48 -29.00 14.43
N ILE A 248 -22.59 -28.99 13.69
CA ILE A 248 -23.94 -29.14 14.24
C ILE A 248 -24.69 -30.25 13.51
N LYS A 249 -25.60 -30.91 14.22
CA LYS A 249 -26.59 -31.84 13.68
C LYS A 249 -27.97 -31.17 13.64
N GLN A 250 -28.93 -31.79 12.96
CA GLN A 250 -30.32 -31.35 12.97
C GLN A 250 -30.83 -31.20 14.42
N GLY A 251 -31.53 -30.10 14.70
CA GLY A 251 -31.99 -29.74 16.04
C GLY A 251 -30.92 -29.13 16.96
N GLN A 252 -29.67 -28.98 16.50
CA GLN A 252 -28.64 -28.23 17.21
C GLN A 252 -28.43 -26.86 16.56
N THR A 253 -27.91 -25.93 17.35
CA THR A 253 -27.57 -24.58 16.92
C THR A 253 -26.07 -24.33 16.97
N THR A 254 -25.60 -23.40 16.15
CA THR A 254 -24.26 -22.82 16.22
C THR A 254 -24.37 -21.31 16.39
N THR A 255 -23.50 -20.73 17.21
CA THR A 255 -23.37 -19.27 17.32
C THR A 255 -22.22 -18.82 16.46
N VAL A 256 -22.50 -17.97 15.48
CA VAL A 256 -21.50 -17.28 14.67
C VAL A 256 -21.13 -15.97 15.36
N THR A 257 -19.84 -15.67 15.44
CA THR A 257 -19.29 -14.40 15.93
C THR A 257 -18.48 -13.75 14.82
N LEU A 258 -18.82 -12.51 14.49
CA LEU A 258 -17.99 -11.64 13.66
C LEU A 258 -17.32 -10.59 14.53
N THR A 259 -16.02 -10.41 14.35
CA THR A 259 -15.23 -9.38 15.02
C THR A 259 -14.60 -8.47 13.97
N VAL A 260 -15.00 -7.21 14.00
CA VAL A 260 -14.35 -6.14 13.24
C VAL A 260 -13.37 -5.42 14.15
N LYS A 261 -12.15 -5.19 13.67
CA LYS A 261 -11.11 -4.47 14.41
C LYS A 261 -10.49 -3.42 13.51
N ASN A 262 -10.28 -2.23 14.06
CA ASN A 262 -9.46 -1.22 13.43
C ASN A 262 -8.00 -1.56 13.70
N THR A 263 -7.31 -2.04 12.68
CA THR A 263 -5.88 -2.33 12.69
C THR A 263 -5.05 -1.13 12.27
N GLY A 264 -5.68 -0.09 11.74
CA GLY A 264 -5.04 1.18 11.40
C GLY A 264 -4.80 2.09 12.60
N THR A 265 -4.26 3.26 12.33
CA THR A 265 -3.92 4.30 13.32
C THR A 265 -4.95 5.43 13.37
N THR A 266 -5.87 5.50 12.40
CA THR A 266 -6.94 6.51 12.33
C THR A 266 -8.28 5.95 12.79
N GLU A 267 -9.13 6.75 13.45
CA GLU A 267 -10.53 6.37 13.73
C GLU A 267 -11.33 6.22 12.44
N ILE A 268 -12.06 5.12 12.31
CA ILE A 268 -12.88 4.80 11.14
C ILE A 268 -14.33 5.05 11.52
N THR A 269 -15.10 5.72 10.66
CA THR A 269 -16.51 6.03 10.91
C THR A 269 -17.42 5.30 9.93
N ASP A 270 -18.72 5.24 10.24
CA ASP A 270 -19.75 4.74 9.32
C ASP A 270 -19.48 3.32 8.77
N ILE A 271 -19.08 2.41 9.67
CA ILE A 271 -18.73 1.02 9.34
C ILE A 271 -20.00 0.18 9.23
N GLU A 272 -20.16 -0.58 8.16
CA GLU A 272 -21.22 -1.58 8.02
C GLU A 272 -20.61 -2.97 7.82
N VAL A 273 -20.95 -3.89 8.71
CA VAL A 273 -20.54 -5.29 8.64
C VAL A 273 -21.77 -6.14 8.43
N SER A 274 -21.78 -6.91 7.35
CA SER A 274 -22.90 -7.79 7.00
C SER A 274 -22.43 -9.18 6.61
N ASP A 275 -23.26 -10.17 6.91
CA ASP A 275 -22.97 -11.57 6.66
C ASP A 275 -24.16 -12.28 6.01
N THR A 276 -23.88 -13.01 4.94
CA THR A 276 -24.90 -13.73 4.17
C THR A 276 -25.03 -15.17 4.66
N ILE A 277 -26.26 -15.58 4.99
CA ILE A 277 -26.55 -16.95 5.45
C ILE A 277 -26.71 -17.89 4.24
N PRO A 278 -25.94 -18.99 4.17
CA PRO A 278 -26.10 -20.05 3.17
C PRO A 278 -27.46 -20.73 3.23
N SER A 279 -27.90 -21.27 2.09
CA SER A 279 -29.21 -21.91 1.98
C SER A 279 -29.38 -23.17 2.84
N ASP A 280 -28.29 -23.86 3.20
CA ASP A 280 -28.30 -25.06 4.05
C ASP A 280 -28.43 -24.75 5.55
N LEU A 281 -28.39 -23.47 5.92
CA LEU A 281 -28.59 -22.98 7.28
C LEU A 281 -29.78 -22.02 7.36
N THR A 282 -30.46 -22.05 8.50
CA THR A 282 -31.56 -21.15 8.81
C THR A 282 -31.18 -20.25 9.97
N PHE A 283 -31.47 -18.95 9.83
CA PHE A 283 -31.34 -17.98 10.90
C PHE A 283 -32.29 -18.29 12.06
N VAL A 284 -31.77 -18.28 13.29
CA VAL A 284 -32.56 -18.50 14.50
C VAL A 284 -32.76 -17.18 15.27
N SER A 285 -31.67 -16.46 15.57
CA SER A 285 -31.71 -15.22 16.37
C SER A 285 -30.42 -14.42 16.25
N GLY A 286 -30.44 -13.14 16.64
CA GLY A 286 -29.27 -12.26 16.67
C GLY A 286 -29.32 -11.20 15.56
N GLU A 287 -28.15 -10.77 15.09
CA GLU A 287 -28.02 -9.77 14.04
C GLU A 287 -27.10 -10.33 12.95
N THR A 288 -27.51 -10.28 11.67
CA THR A 288 -26.64 -10.68 10.54
C THR A 288 -26.00 -9.48 9.85
N SER A 289 -26.36 -8.27 10.27
CA SER A 289 -25.74 -7.02 9.86
C SER A 289 -25.72 -6.05 11.03
N LYS A 290 -24.65 -5.25 11.14
CA LYS A 290 -24.51 -4.22 12.16
C LYS A 290 -23.73 -3.03 11.63
N THR A 291 -24.21 -1.84 12.01
CA THR A 291 -23.53 -0.58 11.74
C THR A 291 -22.84 -0.05 13.00
N TYR A 292 -21.64 0.49 12.84
CA TYR A 292 -20.88 1.14 13.91
C TYR A 292 -20.57 2.57 13.51
N ALA A 293 -20.96 3.53 14.35
CA ALA A 293 -20.72 4.95 14.10
C ALA A 293 -19.23 5.26 13.99
N SER A 294 -18.42 4.65 14.85
CA SER A 294 -16.96 4.70 14.74
C SER A 294 -16.23 3.57 15.46
N LEU A 295 -14.98 3.36 15.04
CA LEU A 295 -14.02 2.45 15.64
C LEU A 295 -12.65 3.13 15.71
N LYS A 296 -12.19 3.45 16.93
CA LYS A 296 -10.86 4.07 17.14
C LYS A 296 -9.75 3.08 16.80
N SER A 297 -8.53 3.58 16.60
CA SER A 297 -7.36 2.72 16.40
C SER A 297 -7.27 1.67 17.50
N LYS A 298 -7.05 0.40 17.09
CA LYS A 298 -6.97 -0.79 17.94
C LYS A 298 -8.28 -1.20 18.62
N ASP A 299 -9.37 -0.44 18.50
CA ASP A 299 -10.69 -0.88 18.98
C ASP A 299 -11.17 -2.07 18.14
N SER A 300 -11.90 -2.96 18.80
CA SER A 300 -12.69 -4.01 18.15
C SER A 300 -14.15 -3.94 18.58
N ARG A 301 -15.03 -4.42 17.71
CA ARG A 301 -16.45 -4.67 18.01
C ARG A 301 -16.82 -6.03 17.46
N GLU A 302 -17.83 -6.63 18.07
CA GLU A 302 -18.36 -7.90 17.62
C GLU A 302 -19.89 -7.88 17.59
N PHE A 303 -20.45 -8.78 16.78
CA PHE A 303 -21.84 -9.16 16.87
C PHE A 303 -21.99 -10.65 16.57
N GLN A 304 -23.10 -11.19 17.03
CA GLN A 304 -23.37 -12.62 16.98
C GLN A 304 -24.75 -12.91 16.41
N TYR A 305 -24.85 -14.06 15.76
CA TYR A 305 -26.13 -14.64 15.40
C TYR A 305 -26.08 -16.16 15.50
N VAL A 306 -27.26 -16.76 15.62
CA VAL A 306 -27.45 -18.19 15.83
C VAL A 306 -28.04 -18.79 14.55
N LEU A 307 -27.43 -19.87 14.09
CA LEU A 307 -27.90 -20.66 12.96
C LEU A 307 -28.25 -22.08 13.40
N GLN A 308 -29.08 -22.74 12.59
CA GLN A 308 -29.33 -24.18 12.65
C GLN A 308 -29.39 -24.77 11.23
N PRO A 309 -29.29 -26.09 11.04
CA PRO A 309 -29.50 -26.71 9.74
C PRO A 309 -30.91 -26.42 9.19
N SER A 310 -31.02 -26.12 7.90
CA SER A 310 -32.30 -25.94 7.21
C SER A 310 -33.08 -27.25 7.13
N ASP A 311 -34.39 -27.20 7.33
CA ASP A 311 -35.28 -28.38 7.22
C ASP A 311 -35.58 -28.79 5.76
N ALA A 312 -35.00 -28.09 4.79
CA ALA A 312 -35.23 -28.32 3.37
C ALA A 312 -34.43 -29.52 2.83
N GLY A 313 -35.01 -30.72 2.95
CA GLY A 313 -34.87 -31.78 1.94
C GLY A 313 -33.74 -32.80 2.11
N THR A 314 -33.80 -33.63 3.16
CA THR A 314 -33.75 -35.10 3.13
C THR A 314 -33.43 -35.58 4.55
N THR A 315 -34.40 -36.22 5.18
CA THR A 315 -34.27 -36.86 6.48
C THR A 315 -33.28 -38.02 6.41
N ARG A 316 -32.00 -37.74 6.62
CA ARG A 316 -31.08 -38.74 7.19
C ARG A 316 -30.81 -38.35 8.64
N PRO A 317 -31.41 -39.04 9.62
CA PRO A 317 -31.03 -38.82 11.02
C PRO A 317 -29.52 -39.07 11.14
N ASN A 318 -28.78 -38.07 11.62
CA ASN A 318 -27.33 -38.04 11.86
C ASN A 318 -26.40 -37.36 10.83
N GLN A 319 -26.88 -36.55 9.88
CA GLN A 319 -25.96 -35.75 9.06
C GLN A 319 -25.30 -34.64 9.90
N ARG A 320 -23.97 -34.63 9.93
CA ARG A 320 -23.14 -33.62 10.58
C ARG A 320 -22.76 -32.59 9.52
N LEU A 321 -23.14 -31.33 9.75
CA LEU A 321 -22.66 -30.21 8.95
C LEU A 321 -21.36 -29.72 9.57
N SER A 322 -20.29 -29.72 8.79
CA SER A 322 -19.03 -29.07 9.14
C SER A 322 -19.04 -27.69 8.49
N LEU A 323 -18.86 -26.64 9.29
CA LEU A 323 -18.74 -25.28 8.78
C LEU A 323 -17.28 -25.08 8.34
N SER A 324 -17.05 -24.95 7.03
CA SER A 324 -15.77 -24.53 6.45
C SER A 324 -15.82 -23.01 6.22
N TRP A 325 -14.78 -22.31 6.68
CA TRP A 325 -14.60 -20.86 6.51
C TRP A 325 -13.44 -20.60 5.55
#